data_AF-I0JUH2-F1
#
_entry.id   AF-I0JUH2-F1
#
_cell.length_a   1.000
_cell.length_b   1.000
_cell.length_c   1.000
_cell.angle_alpha   90.00
_cell.angle_beta   90.00
_cell.angle_gamma   90.00
#
_symmetry.space_group_name_H-M   'P 1'
#
loop_
_entity.id
_entity.type
_entity.pdbx_description
1 polymer ?
#
loop_
_entity_poly.entity_id
_entity_poly.type
_entity_poly.pdbx_seq_one_letter_code
_entity_poly.pdbx_strand_id
1 'polypeptide(L)'
;TCAPSAWAGCRLPPQLKQNPLSIAAKAKAAGLEAKDYVAQALSSGELEMSCQDPDAPENWPRNMFVWRSNLLGSSGKGHEYFLKHLLGTTNGVLGKDLGVEGRERPQDVAWHDKAPEGKLDLLVTLDFRMS
;
A
#
# COMPACT_ATOMS: atom_id res chain seq x y z
N THR A 1 -24.46 3.52 10.04
CA THR A 1 -24.67 2.52 8.96
C THR A 1 -23.61 2.73 7.89
N CYS A 2 -22.39 2.24 8.10
CA CYS A 2 -21.31 2.29 7.12
C CYS A 2 -20.36 1.12 7.39
N ALA A 3 -20.49 0.05 6.61
CA ALA A 3 -19.40 -0.89 6.30
C ALA A 3 -19.88 -2.01 5.35
N PRO A 4 -20.02 -1.76 4.03
CA PRO A 4 -19.95 -2.85 3.05
C PRO A 4 -18.55 -2.97 2.40
N SER A 5 -17.70 -1.93 2.47
CA SER A 5 -16.43 -1.88 1.72
C SER A 5 -15.26 -2.66 2.34
N ALA A 6 -15.37 -3.07 3.61
CA ALA A 6 -14.28 -3.75 4.33
C ALA A 6 -14.02 -5.20 3.87
N TRP A 7 -14.89 -5.80 3.05
CA TRP A 7 -14.78 -7.22 2.70
C TRP A 7 -13.64 -7.54 1.72
N ALA A 8 -13.11 -6.57 0.98
CA ALA A 8 -11.96 -6.82 0.07
C ALA A 8 -10.83 -5.78 0.18
N GLY A 9 -11.13 -4.55 0.61
CA GLY A 9 -10.23 -3.40 0.44
C GLY A 9 -8.91 -3.44 1.22
N CYS A 10 -8.88 -4.06 2.40
CA CYS A 10 -7.70 -3.98 3.30
C CYS A 10 -7.10 -5.35 3.62
N ARG A 11 -7.41 -6.38 2.81
CA ARG A 11 -6.79 -7.71 2.91
C ARG A 11 -5.37 -7.75 2.31
N LEU A 12 -5.01 -6.71 1.55
CA LEU A 12 -3.72 -6.58 0.88
C LEU A 12 -2.67 -6.01 1.85
N PRO A 13 -1.43 -6.53 1.82
CA PRO A 13 -0.34 -6.01 2.62
C PRO A 13 0.17 -4.66 2.07
N PRO A 14 0.69 -3.76 2.92
CA PRO A 14 0.68 -3.80 4.40
C PRO A 14 -0.74 -3.74 4.96
N GLN A 15 -1.04 -4.33 6.13
CA GLN A 15 -2.41 -4.33 6.69
C GLN A 15 -2.71 -3.12 7.59
N LEU A 16 -1.76 -2.76 8.45
CA LEU A 16 -1.89 -1.67 9.42
C LEU A 16 -0.83 -0.62 9.14
N LYS A 17 -1.16 0.63 9.44
CA LYS A 17 -0.22 1.75 9.29
C LYS A 17 1.00 1.66 10.22
N GLN A 18 0.83 0.97 11.34
CA GLN A 18 1.89 0.74 12.32
C GLN A 18 2.49 -0.65 12.17
N ASN A 19 3.75 -0.79 12.56
CA ASN A 19 4.44 -2.08 12.52
C ASN A 19 3.69 -3.12 13.38
N PRO A 20 3.17 -4.21 12.79
CA PRO A 20 2.35 -5.19 13.51
C PRO A 20 3.11 -5.90 14.62
N LEU A 21 4.45 -5.98 14.55
CA LEU A 21 5.27 -6.58 15.60
C LEU A 21 5.28 -5.76 16.89
N SER A 22 5.00 -4.45 16.82
CA SER A 22 4.94 -3.58 18.00
C SER A 22 3.63 -3.70 18.79
N ILE A 23 2.59 -4.26 18.18
CA ILE A 23 1.23 -4.31 18.75
C ILE A 23 1.19 -5.20 19.99
N ALA A 24 1.90 -6.33 19.97
CA ALA A 24 1.96 -7.24 21.13
C ALA A 24 2.56 -6.55 22.37
N ALA A 25 3.57 -5.70 22.19
CA ALA A 25 4.15 -4.93 23.29
C ALA A 25 3.19 -3.87 23.83
N LYS A 26 2.44 -3.19 22.94
CA LYS A 26 1.42 -2.21 23.33
C LYS A 26 0.24 -2.85 24.06
N ALA A 27 -0.25 -3.98 23.57
CA ALA A 27 -1.32 -4.75 24.24
C ALA A 27 -0.91 -5.18 25.65
N LYS A 28 0.34 -5.67 25.80
CA LYS A 28 0.90 -6.03 27.11
C LYS A 28 1.00 -4.83 28.06
N ALA A 29 1.40 -3.66 27.56
CA ALA A 29 1.46 -2.44 28.37
C ALA A 29 0.08 -1.95 28.81
N ALA A 30 -0.95 -2.15 27.97
CA ALA A 30 -2.34 -1.85 28.27
C ALA A 30 -3.04 -2.91 29.15
N GLY A 31 -2.39 -4.04 29.42
CA GLY A 31 -2.98 -5.15 30.17
C GLY A 31 -4.11 -5.89 29.43
N LEU A 32 -4.17 -5.76 28.10
CA LEU A 32 -5.19 -6.35 27.24
C LEU A 32 -4.62 -7.51 26.41
N GLU A 33 -5.49 -8.42 26.00
CA GLU A 33 -5.16 -9.44 25.00
C GLU A 33 -5.03 -8.78 23.62
N ALA A 34 -4.20 -9.33 22.73
CA ALA A 34 -3.87 -8.69 21.46
C ALA A 34 -5.10 -8.50 20.55
N LYS A 35 -6.05 -9.45 20.55
CA LYS A 35 -7.27 -9.32 19.72
C LYS A 35 -8.15 -8.16 20.20
N ASP A 36 -8.23 -7.98 21.52
CA ASP A 36 -9.10 -7.01 22.16
C ASP A 36 -8.51 -5.60 22.00
N TYR A 37 -7.18 -5.49 22.14
CA TYR A 37 -6.45 -4.25 21.86
C TYR A 37 -6.61 -3.83 20.40
N VAL A 38 -6.46 -4.73 19.42
CA VAL A 38 -6.62 -4.39 18.00
C VAL A 38 -8.05 -3.96 17.69
N ALA A 39 -9.06 -4.68 18.18
CA ALA A 39 -10.46 -4.32 17.95
C ALA A 39 -10.81 -2.96 18.56
N GLN A 40 -10.31 -2.67 19.77
CA GLN A 40 -10.51 -1.40 20.45
C GLN A 40 -9.78 -0.26 19.73
N ALA A 41 -8.52 -0.45 19.38
CA ALA A 41 -7.70 0.55 18.71
C ALA A 41 -8.19 0.88 17.30
N LEU A 42 -8.73 -0.09 16.55
CA LEU A 42 -9.38 0.16 15.27
C LEU A 42 -10.70 0.93 15.44
N SER A 43 -11.45 0.65 16.50
CA SER A 43 -12.72 1.36 16.79
C SER A 43 -12.50 2.77 17.31
N SER A 44 -11.43 3.01 18.06
CA SER A 44 -11.05 4.33 18.58
C SER A 44 -10.31 5.20 17.56
N GLY A 45 -9.81 4.61 16.46
CA GLY A 45 -8.96 5.28 15.47
C GLY A 45 -7.49 5.40 15.88
N GLU A 46 -7.07 4.79 16.99
CA GLU A 46 -5.65 4.71 17.39
C GLU A 46 -4.83 3.85 16.41
N LEU A 47 -5.46 2.82 15.85
CA LEU A 47 -4.93 2.04 14.75
C LEU A 47 -5.70 2.35 13.47
N GLU A 48 -4.96 2.74 12.43
CA GLU A 48 -5.49 2.99 11.10
C GLU A 48 -5.10 1.84 10.17
N MET A 49 -6.01 1.50 9.26
CA MET A 49 -5.72 0.57 8.17
C MET A 49 -4.88 1.28 7.11
N SER A 50 -3.83 0.62 6.64
CA SER A 50 -2.93 1.15 5.59
C SER A 50 -3.65 1.53 4.28
N CYS A 51 -4.75 0.85 3.96
CA CYS A 51 -5.58 1.08 2.77
C CYS A 51 -6.22 2.48 2.74
N GLN A 52 -6.32 3.15 3.88
CA GLN A 52 -6.85 4.52 3.97
C GLN A 52 -5.84 5.55 3.47
N ASP A 53 -4.55 5.25 3.50
CA ASP A 53 -3.49 6.15 3.03
C ASP A 53 -2.35 5.36 2.35
N PRO A 54 -2.56 4.86 1.12
CA PRO A 54 -1.59 4.04 0.39
C PRO A 54 -0.37 4.82 -0.12
N ASP A 55 -0.40 6.15 0.01
CA ASP A 55 0.67 7.08 -0.36
C ASP A 55 1.43 7.60 0.86
N ALA A 56 1.16 7.07 2.05
CA ALA A 56 2.04 7.25 3.19
C ALA A 56 3.30 6.36 3.04
N PRO A 57 4.51 6.87 3.32
CA PRO A 57 5.76 6.11 3.23
C PRO A 57 5.80 4.83 4.05
N GLU A 58 5.01 4.75 5.12
CA GLU A 58 4.90 3.59 6.01
C GLU A 58 4.00 2.49 5.41
N ASN A 59 3.13 2.85 4.46
CA ASN A 59 2.01 2.02 4.01
C ASN A 59 2.24 1.32 2.68
N TRP A 60 3.38 1.52 2.02
CA TRP A 60 3.69 0.82 0.77
C TRP A 60 4.82 -0.20 0.93
N PRO A 61 4.85 -1.26 0.10
CA PRO A 61 5.89 -2.28 0.16
C PRO A 61 7.25 -1.70 -0.23
N ARG A 62 8.29 -2.01 0.56
CA ARG A 62 9.68 -1.59 0.28
C ARG A 62 10.50 -2.64 -0.45
N ASN A 63 10.26 -3.92 -0.14
CA ASN A 63 11.00 -5.04 -0.70
C ASN A 63 10.05 -5.93 -1.51
N MET A 64 10.40 -6.22 -2.75
CA MET A 64 9.63 -7.09 -3.62
C MET A 64 10.53 -8.19 -4.21
N PHE A 65 10.07 -9.43 -4.08
CA PHE A 65 10.72 -10.60 -4.67
C PHE A 65 9.85 -11.13 -5.81
N VAL A 66 10.42 -11.19 -7.00
CA VAL A 66 9.78 -11.72 -8.19
C VAL A 66 10.52 -12.99 -8.60
N TRP A 67 9.84 -14.13 -8.55
CA TRP A 67 10.40 -15.42 -8.95
C TRP A 67 9.39 -16.17 -9.81
N ARG A 68 9.86 -16.82 -10.88
CA ARG A 68 9.01 -17.53 -11.87
C ARG A 68 7.91 -16.69 -12.50
N SER A 69 8.04 -15.37 -12.46
CA SER A 69 7.09 -14.43 -13.05
C SER A 69 7.87 -13.34 -13.76
N ASN A 70 7.40 -12.91 -14.93
CA ASN A 70 7.88 -11.70 -15.58
C ASN A 70 6.85 -10.58 -15.38
N LEU A 71 6.86 -10.00 -14.17
CA LEU A 71 5.93 -8.94 -13.79
C LEU A 71 6.12 -7.69 -14.64
N LEU A 72 7.38 -7.35 -14.95
CA LEU A 72 7.72 -6.15 -15.70
C LEU A 72 7.44 -6.32 -17.20
N GLY A 73 7.72 -7.47 -17.79
CA GLY A 73 7.64 -7.67 -19.24
C GLY A 73 6.38 -8.36 -19.77
N SER A 74 5.50 -8.90 -18.92
CA SER A 74 4.37 -9.71 -19.38
C SER A 74 3.07 -9.48 -18.62
N SER A 75 3.05 -9.71 -17.31
CA SER A 75 1.79 -9.77 -16.54
C SER A 75 1.36 -8.43 -15.93
N GLY A 76 2.26 -7.44 -15.86
CA GLY A 76 2.00 -6.11 -15.35
C GLY A 76 1.13 -5.28 -16.28
N LYS A 77 -0.19 -5.24 -16.03
CA LYS A 77 -1.07 -4.26 -16.67
C LYS A 77 -0.68 -2.85 -16.17
N GLY A 78 -0.45 -1.92 -17.09
CA GLY A 78 0.00 -0.57 -16.73
C GLY A 78 1.50 -0.50 -16.45
N HIS A 79 2.33 -1.10 -17.31
CA HIS A 79 3.79 -1.11 -17.24
C HIS A 79 4.39 0.27 -16.91
N GLU A 80 3.94 1.33 -17.59
CA GLU A 80 4.42 2.69 -17.38
C GLU A 80 4.11 3.25 -15.99
N TYR A 81 2.96 2.90 -15.42
CA TYR A 81 2.62 3.27 -14.04
C TYR A 81 3.46 2.49 -13.02
N PHE A 82 3.83 1.25 -13.34
CA PHE A 82 4.76 0.46 -12.55
C PHE A 82 6.16 1.10 -12.55
N LEU A 83 6.63 1.54 -13.72
CA LEU A 83 7.90 2.27 -13.86
C LEU A 83 7.89 3.61 -13.10
N LYS A 84 6.79 4.37 -13.19
CA LYS A 84 6.62 5.66 -12.49
C LYS A 84 6.57 5.49 -10.97
N HIS A 85 5.61 4.73 -10.45
CA HIS A 85 5.29 4.74 -9.02
C HIS A 85 6.11 3.73 -8.20
N LEU A 86 6.41 2.54 -8.75
CA LEU A 86 7.12 1.52 -7.99
C LEU A 86 8.63 1.61 -8.16
N LEU A 87 9.12 1.72 -9.41
CA LEU A 87 10.54 1.80 -9.70
C LEU A 87 11.12 3.23 -9.66
N GLY A 88 10.30 4.26 -9.90
CA GLY A 88 10.76 5.65 -9.93
C GLY A 88 11.68 5.96 -11.11
N THR A 89 11.49 5.25 -12.23
CA THR A 89 12.29 5.41 -13.45
C THR A 89 11.57 6.26 -14.50
N THR A 90 12.30 6.67 -15.54
CA THR A 90 11.70 7.34 -16.70
C THR A 90 10.54 6.51 -17.26
N ASN A 91 9.40 7.14 -17.44
CA ASN A 91 8.16 6.51 -17.88
C ASN A 91 7.51 7.33 -19.00
N GLY A 92 6.70 6.67 -19.81
CA GLY A 92 5.95 7.24 -20.92
C GLY A 92 4.46 7.49 -20.60
N VAL A 93 4.11 7.76 -19.34
CA VAL A 93 2.72 8.07 -18.97
C VAL A 93 2.32 9.41 -19.60
N LEU A 94 1.43 9.37 -20.59
CA LEU A 94 0.93 10.56 -21.29
C LEU A 94 -0.33 11.18 -20.64
N GLY A 95 -1.01 10.42 -19.77
CA GLY A 95 -2.23 10.86 -19.08
C GLY A 95 -1.95 11.80 -17.91
N LYS A 96 -2.84 12.77 -17.68
CA LYS A 96 -2.79 13.65 -16.50
C LYS A 96 -3.48 12.98 -15.32
N ASP A 97 -2.93 13.17 -14.12
CA ASP A 97 -3.50 12.60 -12.89
C ASP A 97 -4.86 13.26 -12.57
N LEU A 98 -5.75 12.53 -11.86
CA LEU A 98 -7.14 12.94 -11.59
C LEU A 98 -7.24 14.32 -10.92
N GLY A 99 -6.25 14.68 -10.09
CA GLY A 99 -6.17 15.97 -9.42
C GLY A 99 -5.97 17.15 -10.37
N VAL A 100 -5.28 16.93 -11.50
CA VAL A 100 -5.06 17.94 -12.54
C VAL A 100 -6.31 18.11 -13.40
N GLU A 101 -7.12 17.06 -13.53
CA GLU A 101 -8.36 17.07 -14.31
C GLU A 101 -9.61 17.46 -13.50
N GLY A 102 -9.45 17.77 -12.20
CA GLY A 102 -10.54 18.21 -11.34
C GLY A 102 -11.66 17.17 -11.14
N ARG A 103 -11.34 15.88 -11.32
CA ARG A 103 -12.30 14.79 -11.19
C ARG A 103 -12.57 14.48 -9.71
N GLU A 104 -13.68 13.77 -9.45
CA GLU A 104 -14.07 13.39 -8.08
C GLU A 104 -12.95 12.64 -7.36
N ARG A 105 -12.65 13.11 -6.16
CA ARG A 105 -11.65 12.51 -5.28
C ARG A 105 -12.28 11.34 -4.53
N PRO A 106 -11.53 10.26 -4.27
CA PRO A 106 -12.02 9.18 -3.41
C PRO A 106 -12.35 9.71 -2.02
N GLN A 107 -13.44 9.22 -1.43
CA GLN A 107 -13.89 9.62 -0.08
C GLN A 107 -13.23 8.78 1.03
N ASP A 108 -12.84 7.54 0.71
CA ASP A 108 -12.32 6.55 1.67
C ASP A 108 -10.78 6.48 1.70
N VAL A 109 -10.09 7.22 0.81
CA VAL A 109 -8.64 7.18 0.66
C VAL A 109 -8.07 8.60 0.66
N ALA A 110 -7.02 8.82 1.44
CA ALA A 110 -6.30 10.08 1.51
C ALA A 110 -5.75 10.46 0.12
N TRP A 111 -6.03 11.69 -0.32
CA TRP A 111 -5.57 12.21 -1.59
C TRP A 111 -4.32 13.07 -1.39
N HIS A 112 -3.27 12.79 -2.17
CA HIS A 112 -2.04 13.58 -2.22
C HIS A 112 -1.88 14.19 -3.61
N ASP A 113 -1.63 15.51 -3.69
CA ASP A 113 -1.52 16.21 -4.98
C ASP A 113 -0.31 15.76 -5.81
N LYS A 114 0.76 15.33 -5.13
CA LYS A 114 1.90 14.69 -5.76
C LYS A 114 1.93 13.22 -5.38
N ALA A 115 1.70 12.36 -6.36
CA ALA A 115 1.82 10.93 -6.17
C ALA A 115 3.30 10.56 -5.87
N PRO A 116 3.55 9.70 -4.88
CA PRO A 116 4.88 9.16 -4.62
C PRO A 116 5.42 8.35 -5.81
N GLU A 117 6.72 8.47 -6.04
CA GLU A 117 7.49 7.76 -7.07
C GLU A 117 8.59 6.95 -6.39
N GLY A 118 8.95 5.79 -6.96
CA GLY A 118 10.00 4.93 -6.41
C GLY A 118 9.66 4.32 -5.04
N LYS A 119 8.45 3.75 -4.89
CA LYS A 119 8.02 3.13 -3.63
C LYS A 119 8.88 1.92 -3.21
N LEU A 120 9.48 1.21 -4.17
CA LEU A 120 10.32 0.03 -3.92
C LEU A 120 11.77 0.45 -3.66
N ASP A 121 12.30 0.07 -2.51
CA ASP A 121 13.71 0.25 -2.18
C ASP A 121 14.55 -0.89 -2.77
N LEU A 122 13.99 -2.11 -2.83
CA LEU A 122 14.67 -3.30 -3.37
C LEU A 122 13.71 -4.18 -4.17
N LEU A 123 14.07 -4.41 -5.44
CA LEU A 123 13.43 -5.38 -6.32
C LEU A 123 14.43 -6.50 -6.63
N VAL A 124 14.09 -7.73 -6.25
CA VAL A 124 14.90 -8.91 -6.53
C VAL A 124 14.17 -9.81 -7.51
N THR A 125 14.76 -10.03 -8.68
CA THR A 125 14.23 -10.94 -9.71
C THR A 125 15.08 -12.20 -9.78
N LEU A 126 14.46 -13.36 -9.63
CA LEU A 126 15.10 -14.67 -9.78
C LEU A 126 14.52 -15.38 -11.01
N ASP A 127 15.31 -15.44 -12.07
CA ASP A 127 14.94 -16.09 -13.33
C ASP A 127 16.17 -16.80 -13.95
N PHE A 128 15.94 -17.83 -14.75
CA PHE A 128 17.01 -18.61 -15.41
C PHE A 128 17.49 -17.97 -16.72
N ARG A 129 16.78 -16.96 -17.19
CA ARG A 129 17.11 -16.11 -18.34
C ARG A 129 16.96 -14.66 -17.95
N MET A 130 17.72 -13.75 -18.56
CA MET A 130 17.42 -12.32 -18.44
C MET A 130 16.08 -12.06 -19.14
N SER A 131 15.13 -11.47 -18.39
CA SER A 131 13.73 -11.30 -18.76
C SER A 131 13.27 -9.86 -18.80
#